data_AF-A0A7S2END2-F1
#
_entry.id   AF-A0A7S2END2-F1
#
_cell.length_a   1.000
_cell.length_b   1.000
_cell.length_c   1.000
_cell.angle_alpha   90.00
_cell.angle_beta   90.00
_cell.angle_gamma   90.00
#
_symmetry.space_group_name_H-M   'P 1'
#
loop_
_entity.id
_entity.type
_entity.pdbx_description
1 polymer ?
#
loop_
_entity_poly.entity_id
_entity_poly.type
_entity_poly.pdbx_seq_one_letter_code
_entity_poly.pdbx_strand_id
1 'polypeptide(L)'
;DCNDIMIRCGKALWSSWELQRKNDAQSQEQRDQLRTLPQSSQIDILEASLDAAKANIRRAIVHGAGAEAINGIYSHTGYYNGARKYEKDCILSCKKVTFTLLKCGTFNGPRWFISIASSERPGTDADMDFYSCGHAEATEDGIPPKSGWCCGEFGKKPG
;
A
#
# COMPACT_ATOMS: atom_id res chain seq x y z
N ASP A 1 -20.19 -12.73 -28.23
CA ASP A 1 -21.41 -13.24 -27.57
C ASP A 1 -21.68 -12.41 -26.31
N CYS A 2 -22.62 -11.46 -26.37
CA CYS A 2 -22.86 -10.49 -25.30
C CYS A 2 -23.64 -11.06 -24.10
N ASN A 3 -24.35 -12.18 -24.29
CA ASN A 3 -25.14 -12.80 -23.22
C ASN A 3 -24.25 -13.48 -22.16
N ASP A 4 -23.16 -14.11 -22.57
CA ASP A 4 -22.23 -14.77 -21.65
C ASP A 4 -21.48 -13.74 -20.77
N ILE A 5 -21.16 -12.56 -21.31
CA ILE A 5 -20.52 -11.47 -20.56
C ILE A 5 -21.45 -10.90 -19.47
N MET A 6 -22.73 -10.66 -19.79
CA MET A 6 -23.72 -10.13 -18.83
C MET A 6 -23.98 -11.10 -17.67
N ILE A 7 -24.06 -12.41 -17.95
CA ILE A 7 -24.23 -13.45 -16.92
C ILE A 7 -23.00 -13.55 -16.01
N ARG A 8 -21.78 -13.48 -16.58
CA ARG A 8 -20.54 -13.50 -15.80
C ARG A 8 -20.39 -12.27 -14.91
N CYS A 9 -20.71 -11.07 -15.43
CA CYS A 9 -20.73 -9.84 -14.64
C CYS A 9 -21.76 -9.92 -13.49
N GLY A 10 -22.97 -10.44 -13.74
CA GLY A 10 -23.99 -10.61 -12.71
C GLY A 10 -23.56 -11.56 -11.58
N LYS A 11 -22.91 -12.68 -11.92
CA LYS A 11 -22.36 -13.64 -10.93
C LYS A 11 -21.22 -13.03 -10.10
N ALA A 12 -20.33 -12.26 -10.72
CA ALA A 12 -19.23 -11.59 -10.02
C ALA A 12 -19.75 -10.50 -9.05
N LEU A 13 -20.73 -9.71 -9.48
CA LEU A 13 -21.35 -8.68 -8.64
C LEU A 13 -22.11 -9.28 -7.45
N TRP A 14 -22.86 -10.37 -7.66
CA TRP A 14 -23.56 -11.09 -6.59
C TRP A 14 -22.57 -11.67 -5.57
N SER A 15 -21.49 -12.29 -6.04
CA SER A 15 -20.46 -12.88 -5.18
C SER A 15 -19.75 -11.80 -4.34
N SER A 16 -19.47 -10.64 -4.93
CA SER A 16 -18.91 -9.49 -4.23
C SER A 16 -19.86 -8.94 -3.17
N TRP A 17 -21.15 -8.78 -3.50
CA TRP A 17 -22.17 -8.33 -2.56
C TRP A 17 -22.37 -9.30 -1.39
N GLU A 18 -22.40 -10.61 -1.64
CA GLU A 18 -22.49 -11.61 -0.58
C GLU A 18 -21.29 -11.59 0.35
N LEU A 19 -20.08 -11.40 -0.20
CA LEU A 19 -18.86 -11.28 0.60
C LEU A 19 -18.90 -10.02 1.47
N GLN A 20 -19.30 -8.89 0.90
CA GLN A 20 -19.44 -7.63 1.64
C GLN A 20 -20.45 -7.79 2.78
N ARG A 21 -21.64 -8.36 2.51
CA ARG A 21 -22.66 -8.58 3.53
C ARG A 21 -22.17 -9.48 4.67
N LYS A 22 -21.39 -10.52 4.36
CA LYS A 22 -20.78 -11.39 5.37
C LYS A 22 -19.74 -10.64 6.22
N ASN A 23 -18.89 -9.83 5.59
CA ASN A 23 -17.91 -9.00 6.27
C ASN A 23 -18.59 -7.97 7.20
N ASP A 24 -19.70 -7.37 6.76
CA ASP A 24 -20.47 -6.41 7.55
C ASP A 24 -21.11 -7.09 8.77
N ALA A 25 -21.72 -8.27 8.59
CA ALA A 25 -22.30 -9.04 9.68
C ALA A 25 -21.25 -9.45 10.73
N GLN A 26 -20.08 -9.92 10.27
CA GLN A 26 -18.97 -10.28 11.14
C GLN A 26 -18.43 -9.05 11.92
N SER A 27 -18.31 -7.90 11.24
CA SER A 27 -17.86 -6.66 11.88
C SER A 27 -18.86 -6.16 12.93
N GLN A 28 -20.15 -6.34 12.68
CA GLN A 28 -21.20 -5.97 13.63
C GLN A 28 -21.17 -6.90 14.86
N GLU A 29 -21.01 -8.20 14.67
CA GLU A 29 -20.89 -9.17 15.76
C GLU A 29 -19.69 -8.86 16.67
N GLN A 30 -18.52 -8.55 16.09
CA GLN A 30 -17.33 -8.15 16.85
C GLN A 30 -17.56 -6.89 17.70
N ARG A 31 -18.31 -5.91 17.17
CA ARG A 31 -18.67 -4.69 17.92
C ARG A 31 -19.61 -5.00 19.07
N ASP A 32 -20.59 -5.87 18.85
CA ASP A 32 -21.54 -6.24 19.90
C ASP A 32 -20.86 -7.08 20.99
N GLN A 33 -19.95 -7.98 20.63
CA GLN A 33 -19.08 -8.68 21.60
C GLN A 33 -18.25 -7.69 22.42
N LEU A 34 -17.60 -6.70 21.79
CA LEU A 34 -16.82 -5.68 22.50
C LEU A 34 -17.68 -4.90 23.50
N ARG A 35 -18.93 -4.58 23.16
CA ARG A 35 -19.87 -3.86 24.04
C ARG A 35 -20.29 -4.66 25.27
N THR A 36 -20.23 -5.99 25.22
CA THR A 36 -20.54 -6.85 26.39
C THR A 36 -19.41 -6.91 27.41
N LEU A 37 -18.20 -6.48 27.04
CA LEU A 37 -17.04 -6.52 27.93
C LEU A 37 -17.07 -5.37 28.95
N PRO A 38 -16.41 -5.51 30.11
CA PRO A 38 -16.16 -4.40 31.02
C PRO A 38 -15.42 -3.25 30.32
N GLN A 39 -15.69 -2.01 30.75
CA GLN A 39 -15.11 -0.82 30.12
C GLN A 39 -13.57 -0.83 30.11
N SER A 40 -12.92 -1.37 31.15
CA SER A 40 -11.46 -1.52 31.18
C SER A 40 -10.93 -2.39 30.05
N SER A 41 -11.54 -3.55 29.83
CA SER A 41 -11.17 -4.44 28.73
C SER A 41 -11.44 -3.83 27.36
N GLN A 42 -12.50 -3.01 27.23
CA GLN A 42 -12.74 -2.27 25.99
C GLN A 42 -11.61 -1.26 25.71
N ILE A 43 -11.13 -0.55 26.73
CA ILE A 43 -10.00 0.39 26.62
C ILE A 43 -8.74 -0.36 26.19
N ASP A 44 -8.39 -1.46 26.86
CA ASP A 44 -7.20 -2.26 26.53
C ASP A 44 -7.22 -2.73 25.06
N ILE A 45 -8.37 -3.19 24.59
CA ILE A 45 -8.55 -3.63 23.19
C ILE A 45 -8.41 -2.46 22.21
N LEU A 46 -8.96 -1.29 22.54
CA LEU A 46 -8.87 -0.10 21.70
C LEU A 46 -7.45 0.44 21.63
N GLU A 47 -6.73 0.46 22.76
CA GLU A 47 -5.33 0.88 22.81
C GLU A 47 -4.44 -0.06 21.99
N ALA A 48 -4.61 -1.38 22.15
CA ALA A 48 -3.90 -2.37 21.33
C ALA A 48 -4.21 -2.22 19.84
N SER A 49 -5.47 -1.95 19.49
CA SER A 49 -5.90 -1.70 18.11
C SER A 49 -5.29 -0.42 17.54
N LEU A 50 -5.23 0.64 18.34
CA LEU A 50 -4.59 1.91 17.96
C LEU A 50 -3.09 1.73 17.75
N ASP A 51 -2.41 0.98 18.62
CA ASP A 51 -0.99 0.69 18.48
C ASP A 51 -0.69 -0.18 17.26
N ALA A 52 -1.52 -1.17 16.97
CA ALA A 52 -1.45 -1.94 15.74
C ALA A 52 -1.66 -1.05 14.50
N ALA A 53 -2.64 -0.16 14.51
CA ALA A 53 -2.88 0.79 13.43
C ALA A 53 -1.70 1.76 13.25
N LYS A 54 -1.14 2.29 14.34
CA LYS A 54 0.07 3.13 14.32
C LYS A 54 1.29 2.37 13.78
N ALA A 55 1.46 1.11 14.15
CA ALA A 55 2.53 0.26 13.64
C ALA A 55 2.37 -0.03 12.14
N ASN A 56 1.13 -0.13 11.66
CA ASN A 56 0.82 -0.30 10.25
C ASN A 56 1.10 0.96 9.42
N ILE A 57 0.85 2.17 9.93
CA ILE A 57 1.20 3.40 9.17
C ILE A 57 2.70 3.69 9.16
N ARG A 58 3.46 3.19 10.15
CA ARG A 58 4.92 3.37 10.23
C ARG A 58 5.68 2.49 9.23
N ARG A 59 5.02 1.53 8.59
CA ARG A 59 5.66 0.57 7.70
C ARG A 59 4.86 0.42 6.41
N ALA A 60 5.54 0.52 5.28
CA ALA A 60 4.97 0.15 3.99
C ALA A 60 5.50 -1.23 3.59
N ILE A 61 4.61 -2.10 3.11
CA ILE A 61 4.98 -3.44 2.63
C ILE A 61 4.83 -3.44 1.12
N VAL A 62 5.94 -3.69 0.43
CA VAL A 62 5.99 -3.82 -1.04
C VAL A 62 6.16 -5.29 -1.40
N HIS A 63 5.29 -5.79 -2.27
CA HIS A 63 5.40 -7.12 -2.85
C HIS A 63 5.14 -7.11 -4.36
N GLY A 64 5.68 -8.11 -5.04
CA GLY A 64 5.50 -8.28 -6.49
C GLY A 64 6.23 -7.24 -7.34
N ALA A 65 7.15 -6.47 -6.77
CA ALA A 65 8.14 -5.75 -7.56
C ALA A 65 9.09 -6.79 -8.18
N GLY A 66 9.43 -6.66 -9.46
CA GLY A 66 10.18 -7.72 -10.16
C GLY A 66 11.63 -7.93 -9.72
N ALA A 67 12.14 -7.12 -8.78
CA ALA A 67 13.45 -7.30 -8.16
C ALA A 67 13.28 -7.60 -6.66
N GLU A 68 13.83 -8.73 -6.21
CA GLU A 68 13.74 -9.19 -4.81
C GLU A 68 14.25 -8.13 -3.81
N ALA A 69 15.35 -7.47 -4.14
CA ALA A 69 15.95 -6.40 -3.34
C ALA A 69 15.00 -5.21 -3.04
N ILE A 70 13.99 -5.01 -3.88
CA ILE A 70 13.03 -3.91 -3.76
C ILE A 70 11.79 -4.30 -2.95
N ASN A 71 11.44 -5.59 -2.91
CA ASN A 71 10.36 -6.08 -2.06
C ASN A 71 10.74 -6.00 -0.58
N GLY A 72 9.73 -5.99 0.29
CA GLY A 72 9.88 -6.02 1.74
C GLY A 72 9.31 -4.80 2.44
N ILE A 73 9.84 -4.52 3.63
CA ILE A 73 9.31 -3.52 4.55
C ILE A 73 10.12 -2.23 4.44
N TYR A 74 9.43 -1.12 4.23
CA TYR A 74 9.97 0.23 4.24
C TYR A 74 9.51 0.96 5.48
N SER A 75 10.41 1.73 6.09
CA SER A 75 10.13 2.50 7.30
C SER A 75 9.66 3.90 6.95
N HIS A 76 8.65 4.41 7.64
CA HIS A 76 8.20 5.79 7.49
C HIS A 76 9.29 6.76 7.98
N THR A 77 9.74 7.65 7.09
CA THR A 77 10.82 8.60 7.39
C THR A 77 10.39 10.07 7.30
N GLY A 78 9.14 10.35 6.94
CA GLY A 78 8.59 11.70 6.95
C GLY A 78 7.46 11.87 5.94
N TYR A 79 7.23 13.10 5.51
CA TYR A 79 6.19 13.43 4.54
C TYR A 79 6.80 14.08 3.29
N TYR A 80 6.16 13.83 2.15
CA TYR A 80 6.47 14.45 0.86
C TYR A 80 5.18 14.67 0.07
N ASN A 81 4.96 15.88 -0.43
CA ASN A 81 3.73 16.26 -1.15
C ASN A 81 2.43 15.86 -0.43
N GLY A 82 2.39 16.03 0.90
CA GLY A 82 1.23 15.69 1.74
C GLY A 82 0.98 14.18 1.92
N ALA A 83 1.84 13.31 1.38
CA ALA A 83 1.80 11.88 1.57
C ALA A 83 2.97 11.40 2.44
N ARG A 84 2.87 10.20 2.99
CA ARG A 84 3.97 9.60 3.75
C ARG A 84 5.10 9.18 2.82
N LYS A 85 6.33 9.44 3.25
CA LYS A 85 7.58 8.99 2.65
C LYS A 85 8.10 7.77 3.42
N TYR A 86 8.52 6.75 2.68
CA TYR A 86 9.11 5.55 3.28
C TYR A 86 10.45 5.22 2.65
N GLU A 87 11.36 4.64 3.43
CA GLU A 87 12.71 4.28 2.98
C GLU A 87 13.09 2.87 3.41
N LYS A 88 13.92 2.22 2.58
CA LYS A 88 14.51 0.91 2.84
C LYS A 88 15.95 0.90 2.38
N ASP A 89 16.85 0.68 3.32
CA ASP A 89 18.25 0.41 3.02
C ASP A 89 18.39 -0.96 2.35
N CYS A 90 19.27 -1.03 1.35
CA CYS A 90 19.58 -2.25 0.63
C CYS A 90 21.04 -2.26 0.18
N ILE A 91 21.55 -3.44 -0.12
CA ILE A 91 22.80 -3.60 -0.86
C ILE A 91 22.42 -3.97 -2.29
N LEU A 92 22.76 -3.11 -3.25
CA LEU A 92 22.57 -3.36 -4.68
C LEU A 92 23.94 -3.32 -5.35
N SER A 93 24.34 -4.43 -5.99
CA SER A 93 25.65 -4.54 -6.67
C SER A 93 26.83 -4.14 -5.77
N CYS A 94 26.85 -4.67 -4.54
CA CYS A 94 27.86 -4.38 -3.51
C CYS A 94 27.92 -2.91 -3.03
N LYS A 95 26.94 -2.08 -3.36
CA LYS A 95 26.82 -0.70 -2.87
C LYS A 95 25.63 -0.57 -1.94
N LYS A 96 25.82 0.15 -0.83
CA LYS A 96 24.70 0.55 0.02
C LYS A 96 23.88 1.61 -0.72
N VAL A 97 22.60 1.34 -0.88
CA VAL A 97 21.62 2.25 -1.49
C VAL A 97 20.39 2.33 -0.59
N THR A 98 19.63 3.40 -0.72
CA THR A 98 18.34 3.55 -0.05
C THR A 98 17.28 3.67 -1.12
N PHE A 99 16.31 2.76 -1.10
CA PHE A 99 15.11 2.89 -1.90
C PHE A 99 14.11 3.77 -1.16
N THR A 100 13.48 4.67 -1.89
CA THR A 100 12.52 5.63 -1.38
C THR A 100 11.18 5.43 -2.06
N LEU A 101 10.11 5.36 -1.27
CA LEU A 101 8.72 5.35 -1.69
C LEU A 101 8.14 6.76 -1.55
N LEU A 102 7.73 7.34 -2.68
CA LEU A 102 7.21 8.71 -2.75
C LEU A 102 5.92 8.75 -3.58
N LYS A 103 5.02 9.66 -3.22
CA LYS A 103 3.86 10.01 -4.03
C LYS A 103 4.16 11.31 -4.77
N CYS A 104 4.21 11.23 -6.10
CA CYS A 104 4.49 12.37 -6.96
C CYS A 104 3.26 12.72 -7.80
N GLY A 105 3.01 14.01 -8.00
CA GLY A 105 2.03 14.47 -8.98
C GLY A 105 2.63 14.32 -10.38
N THR A 106 1.97 13.56 -11.26
CA THR A 106 2.37 13.44 -12.67
C THR A 106 1.28 13.99 -13.57
N PHE A 107 1.59 14.20 -14.85
CA PHE A 107 0.59 14.64 -15.84
C PHE A 107 -0.63 13.71 -15.91
N ASN A 108 -0.43 12.40 -15.71
CA ASN A 108 -1.48 11.38 -15.71
C ASN A 108 -2.10 11.14 -14.32
N GLY A 109 -1.96 12.09 -13.40
CA GLY A 109 -2.45 12.00 -12.03
C GLY A 109 -1.38 11.59 -11.00
N PRO A 110 -1.72 11.60 -9.70
CA PRO A 110 -0.79 11.23 -8.64
C PRO A 110 -0.41 9.75 -8.73
N ARG A 111 0.88 9.46 -8.56
CA ARG A 111 1.45 8.13 -8.71
C ARG A 111 2.48 7.87 -7.61
N TRP A 112 2.52 6.62 -7.15
CA TRP A 112 3.58 6.16 -6.26
C TRP A 112 4.78 5.70 -7.06
N PHE A 113 5.97 6.00 -6.57
CA PHE A 113 7.24 5.62 -7.15
C PHE A 113 8.10 4.90 -6.12
N ILE A 114 8.87 3.92 -6.59
CA ILE A 114 10.01 3.33 -5.86
C ILE A 114 11.26 3.72 -6.61
N SER A 115 12.11 4.51 -5.97
CA SER A 115 13.24 5.16 -6.63
C SER A 115 14.48 5.15 -5.73
N ILE A 116 15.65 5.28 -6.33
CA ILE A 116 16.82 5.82 -5.63
C ILE A 116 16.81 7.32 -5.90
N ALA A 117 16.49 8.11 -4.87
CA ALA A 117 16.26 9.54 -4.98
C ALA A 117 17.30 10.35 -4.20
N SER A 118 17.51 11.60 -4.61
CA SER A 118 18.31 12.55 -3.83
C SER A 118 17.64 12.85 -2.48
N SER A 119 18.43 12.92 -1.41
CA SER A 119 17.92 13.33 -0.09
C SER A 119 17.43 14.78 -0.05
N GLU A 120 18.03 15.65 -0.88
CA GLU A 120 17.73 17.08 -0.90
C GLU A 120 16.53 17.43 -1.78
N ARG A 121 16.42 16.75 -2.93
CA ARG A 121 15.39 17.02 -3.95
C ARG A 121 14.80 15.72 -4.50
N PRO A 122 14.06 14.96 -3.67
CA PRO A 122 13.37 13.77 -4.12
C PRO A 122 12.17 14.13 -5.01
N GLY A 123 11.76 13.18 -5.86
CA GLY A 123 10.63 13.28 -6.77
C GLY A 123 10.91 14.08 -8.05
N THR A 124 12.14 14.02 -8.55
CA THR A 124 12.55 14.75 -9.77
C THR A 124 12.96 13.78 -10.87
N ASP A 125 13.05 14.26 -12.12
CA ASP A 125 13.50 13.46 -13.27
C ASP A 125 14.97 12.97 -13.13
N ALA A 126 15.71 13.46 -12.14
CA ALA A 126 17.05 12.96 -11.82
C ALA A 126 17.04 11.69 -10.95
N ASP A 127 15.88 11.30 -10.42
CA ASP A 127 15.74 10.10 -9.61
C ASP A 127 15.82 8.84 -10.49
N MET A 128 16.34 7.77 -9.89
CA MET A 128 16.44 6.47 -10.56
C MET A 128 15.18 5.66 -10.27
N ASP A 129 14.17 5.75 -11.14
CA ASP A 129 12.85 5.14 -10.95
C ASP A 129 12.83 3.65 -11.35
N PHE A 130 12.59 2.77 -10.37
CA PHE A 130 12.52 1.32 -10.60
C PHE A 130 11.10 0.86 -10.89
N TYR A 131 10.13 1.37 -10.13
CA TYR A 131 8.73 0.97 -10.28
C TYR A 131 7.82 2.13 -9.99
N SER A 132 6.61 2.07 -10.56
CA SER A 132 5.57 3.03 -10.25
C SER A 132 4.18 2.40 -10.24
N CYS A 133 3.27 2.97 -9.47
CA CYS A 133 1.89 2.51 -9.41
C CYS A 133 0.93 3.71 -9.41
N GLY A 134 0.12 3.81 -10.47
CA GLY A 134 -0.88 4.86 -10.63
C GLY A 134 -2.31 4.41 -10.29
N HIS A 135 -2.49 3.16 -9.84
CA HIS A 135 -3.83 2.64 -9.55
C HIS A 135 -4.31 3.10 -8.16
N ALA A 136 -5.59 3.44 -8.08
CA ALA A 136 -6.28 4.02 -6.92
C ALA A 136 -6.42 3.08 -5.70
N GLU A 137 -5.78 1.91 -5.71
CA GLU A 137 -5.52 1.14 -4.48
C GLU A 137 -4.36 1.73 -3.65
N ALA A 138 -3.78 2.83 -4.10
CA ALA A 138 -3.23 3.83 -3.19
C ALA A 138 -4.33 4.21 -2.20
N THR A 139 -4.34 3.56 -1.04
CA THR A 139 -5.33 3.74 0.02
C THR A 139 -5.57 5.24 0.24
N GLU A 140 -6.82 5.63 0.46
CA GLU A 140 -7.24 7.02 0.71
C GLU A 140 -6.37 7.71 1.80
N ASP A 141 -5.72 6.93 2.65
CA ASP A 141 -4.88 7.36 3.78
C ASP A 141 -3.44 7.79 3.44
N GLY A 142 -3.05 7.88 2.16
CA GLY A 142 -1.69 8.28 1.78
C GLY A 142 -0.63 7.22 2.13
N ILE A 143 -1.01 5.94 2.07
CA ILE A 143 -0.14 4.77 2.19
C ILE A 143 0.12 4.22 0.78
N PRO A 144 1.34 3.76 0.47
CA PRO A 144 1.64 3.16 -0.82
C PRO A 144 0.89 1.83 -1.02
N PRO A 145 0.59 1.46 -2.28
CA PRO A 145 -0.03 0.20 -2.60
C PRO A 145 0.91 -0.96 -2.27
N LYS A 146 0.34 -2.10 -1.89
CA LYS A 146 1.13 -3.30 -1.57
C LYS A 146 1.63 -4.00 -2.84
N SER A 147 0.81 -4.02 -3.89
CA SER A 147 1.06 -4.62 -5.22
C SER A 147 0.64 -3.72 -6.38
N GLY A 148 0.74 -4.23 -7.62
CA GLY A 148 0.35 -3.51 -8.83
C GLY A 148 1.45 -2.61 -9.38
N TRP A 149 2.70 -2.85 -8.96
CA TRP A 149 3.87 -2.11 -9.38
C TRP A 149 4.17 -2.35 -10.85
N CYS A 150 4.11 -1.28 -11.65
CA CYS A 150 4.53 -1.27 -13.04
C CYS A 150 6.04 -1.05 -13.12
N CYS A 151 6.71 -1.82 -13.99
CA CYS A 151 8.13 -1.68 -14.25
C CYS A 151 8.47 -0.29 -14.79
N GLY A 152 9.39 0.40 -14.11
CA GLY A 152 10.00 1.64 -14.58
C GLY A 152 11.24 1.36 -15.44
N GLU A 153 11.99 2.41 -15.75
CA GLU A 153 13.18 2.38 -16.62
C GLU A 153 14.28 1.47 -16.06
N PHE A 154 14.51 1.53 -14.74
CA PHE A 154 15.56 0.76 -14.06
C PHE A 154 15.04 -0.54 -13.43
N GLY A 155 13.73 -0.78 -13.53
CA GLY A 155 13.07 -1.97 -13.00
C GLY A 155 13.32 -3.23 -13.83
N LYS A 156 13.01 -4.39 -13.24
CA LYS A 156 12.90 -5.66 -13.97
C LYS A 156 11.45 -6.12 -13.91
N LYS A 157 10.93 -6.71 -14.99
CA LYS A 157 9.61 -7.34 -14.95
C LYS A 157 9.64 -8.51 -13.95
N PRO A 158 8.56 -8.76 -13.20
CA PRO A 158 8.43 -9.99 -12.42
C PRO A 158 8.66 -11.19 -13.35
N GLY A 159 9.54 -12.10 -12.92
CA GLY A 159 9.79 -13.38 -13.59
C GLY A 159 8.69 -14.40 -13.33
#